data_AF-M4B509-F1
#
_entry.id   AF-M4B509-F1
#
_cell.length_a   1.000
_cell.length_b   1.000
_cell.length_c   1.000
_cell.angle_alpha   90.00
_cell.angle_beta   90.00
_cell.angle_gamma   90.00
#
_symmetry.space_group_name_H-M   'P 1'
#
loop_
_entity.id
_entity.type
_entity.pdbx_description
1 polymer ?
#
loop_
_entity_poly.entity_id
_entity_poly.type
_entity_poly.pdbx_seq_one_letter_code
_entity_poly.pdbx_strand_id
1 'polypeptide(L)' 'MKKPDDLLGTDYYSHWEFNMRITLARMGLLEHILEVKSEKEMTEDWKVKDMKAFAIIAQGIEVKHQTEVRHALTAKEA' A
#
# COMPACT_ATOMS: atom_id res chain seq x y z
N MET A 1 7.79 -23.28 -28.39
CA MET A 1 7.05 -22.03 -28.13
C MET A 1 7.11 -21.78 -26.64
N LYS A 2 7.77 -20.69 -26.19
CA LYS A 2 7.80 -20.34 -24.76
C LYS A 2 6.39 -20.00 -24.29
N LYS A 3 6.00 -20.44 -23.09
CA LYS A 3 4.69 -20.13 -22.50
C LYS A 3 4.66 -18.67 -22.05
N PRO A 4 3.48 -18.04 -21.90
CA PRO A 4 3.37 -16.67 -21.38
C PRO A 4 4.16 -16.49 -20.08
N ASP A 5 4.18 -17.50 -19.22
CA ASP A 5 4.86 -17.51 -17.93
C ASP A 5 6.40 -17.58 -18.02
N ASP A 6 6.96 -17.96 -19.17
CA ASP A 6 8.41 -17.83 -19.45
C ASP A 6 8.80 -16.38 -19.84
N LEU A 7 7.79 -15.51 -20.00
CA LEU A 7 7.89 -14.08 -20.34
C LEU A 7 7.44 -13.18 -19.18
N LEU A 8 6.76 -13.71 -18.15
CA LEU A 8 6.24 -12.96 -17.00
C LEU A 8 7.28 -12.57 -15.96
N GLY A 9 8.54 -12.45 -16.36
CA GLY A 9 9.57 -11.81 -15.56
C GLY A 9 9.36 -10.29 -15.45
N THR A 10 8.15 -9.78 -15.25
CA THR A 10 7.81 -8.36 -14.99
C THR A 10 6.29 -8.22 -14.77
N ASP A 11 5.77 -8.63 -13.62
CA ASP A 11 4.51 -8.04 -13.11
C ASP A 11 4.37 -8.10 -11.58
N TYR A 12 5.49 -7.99 -10.87
CA TYR A 12 5.49 -7.95 -9.41
C TYR A 12 4.61 -6.81 -8.88
N TYR A 13 4.60 -5.65 -9.56
CA TYR A 13 3.82 -4.49 -9.13
C TYR A 13 2.31 -4.74 -9.22
N SER A 14 1.77 -5.21 -10.34
CA SER A 14 0.30 -5.39 -10.45
C SER A 14 -0.20 -6.50 -9.54
N HIS A 15 0.57 -7.59 -9.38
CA HIS A 15 0.22 -8.66 -8.46
C HIS A 15 0.30 -8.20 -6.99
N TRP A 16 1.36 -7.47 -6.64
CA TRP A 16 1.51 -6.87 -5.33
C TRP A 16 0.38 -5.88 -5.03
N GLU A 17 0.10 -4.94 -5.94
CA GLU A 17 -0.94 -3.93 -5.81
C GLU A 17 -2.32 -4.58 -5.63
N PHE A 18 -2.64 -5.57 -6.46
CA PHE A 18 -3.89 -6.33 -6.34
C PHE A 18 -4.01 -7.00 -4.97
N ASN A 19 -2.95 -7.69 -4.51
CA ASN A 19 -2.95 -8.34 -3.20
C ASN A 19 -3.06 -7.35 -2.05
N MET A 20 -2.40 -6.18 -2.13
CA MET A 20 -2.52 -5.12 -1.13
C MET A 20 -3.94 -4.55 -1.10
N ARG A 21 -4.54 -4.25 -2.25
CA ARG A 21 -5.92 -3.75 -2.34
C ARG A 21 -6.93 -4.74 -1.77
N ILE A 22 -6.80 -6.04 -2.06
CA ILE A 22 -7.67 -7.08 -1.49
C ILE A 22 -7.49 -7.21 0.02
N THR A 23 -6.24 -7.17 0.50
CA THR A 23 -5.94 -7.23 1.94
C THR A 23 -6.57 -6.06 2.68
N LEU A 24 -6.39 -4.84 2.17
CA LEU A 24 -6.95 -3.63 2.75
C LEU A 24 -8.48 -3.63 2.69
N ALA A 25 -9.09 -4.08 1.58
CA ALA A 25 -10.54 -4.19 1.46
C ALA A 25 -11.14 -5.11 2.54
N ARG A 26 -10.52 -6.28 2.78
CA ARG A 26 -10.94 -7.23 3.83
C ARG A 26 -10.82 -6.65 5.24
N MET A 27 -9.97 -5.65 5.42
CA MET A 27 -9.77 -4.95 6.70
C MET A 27 -10.59 -3.66 6.81
N GLY A 28 -11.37 -3.30 5.79
CA GLY A 28 -12.08 -2.02 5.73
C GLY A 28 -11.16 -0.80 5.62
N LEU A 29 -9.95 -0.99 5.07
CA LEU A 29 -8.91 0.03 4.97
C LEU A 29 -8.66 0.54 3.54
N LEU A 30 -9.33 -0.01 2.53
CA LEU A 30 -9.07 0.32 1.12
C LEU A 30 -9.33 1.81 0.81
N GLU A 31 -10.33 2.43 1.43
CA GLU A 31 -10.64 3.86 1.22
C GLU A 31 -9.47 4.77 1.60
N HIS A 32 -8.65 4.38 2.58
CA HIS A 32 -7.51 5.15 3.07
C HIS A 32 -6.34 5.22 2.09
N ILE A 33 -6.35 4.43 1.01
CA ILE A 33 -5.31 4.47 -0.03
C ILE A 33 -5.84 4.97 -1.38
N LEU A 34 -7.16 5.09 -1.52
CA LEU A 34 -7.82 5.61 -2.72
C LEU A 34 -8.16 7.10 -2.59
N GLU A 35 -8.38 7.57 -1.36
CA GLU A 35 -8.76 8.95 -1.08
C GLU A 35 -7.74 9.63 -0.18
N VAL A 36 -7.18 10.74 -0.68
CA VAL A 36 -6.41 11.66 0.15
C VAL A 36 -7.36 12.72 0.70
N LYS A 37 -7.61 12.67 2.01
CA LYS A 37 -8.38 13.73 2.70
C LYS A 37 -7.49 14.94 2.97
N SER A 38 -8.08 16.12 2.98
CA SER A 38 -7.35 17.30 3.45
C SER A 38 -7.12 17.21 4.96
N GLU A 39 -6.06 17.85 5.47
CA GLU A 39 -5.74 17.84 6.90
C GLU A 39 -6.88 18.37 7.78
N LYS A 40 -7.74 19.25 7.23
CA LYS A 40 -8.93 19.77 7.91
C LYS A 40 -10.05 18.75 8.06
N GLU A 41 -10.06 17.70 7.23
CA GLU A 41 -11.08 16.66 7.17
C GLU A 41 -10.62 15.34 7.82
N MET A 42 -9.31 15.20 8.09
CA MET A 42 -8.74 14.02 8.74
C MET A 42 -9.00 14.06 10.26
N THR A 43 -9.96 13.25 10.72
CA THR A 43 -10.13 12.96 12.15
C THR A 43 -8.96 12.15 12.70
N GLU A 44 -8.78 12.12 14.02
CA GLU A 44 -7.73 11.30 14.66
C GLU A 44 -7.92 9.81 14.35
N ASP A 45 -9.16 9.30 14.38
CA ASP A 45 -9.48 7.93 13.96
C ASP A 45 -9.09 7.65 12.50
N TRP A 46 -9.26 8.64 11.61
CA TRP A 46 -8.85 8.52 10.22
C TRP A 46 -7.33 8.39 10.10
N LYS A 47 -6.57 9.22 10.81
CA LYS A 47 -5.09 9.18 10.81
C LYS A 47 -4.56 7.83 11.32
N VAL A 48 -5.16 7.27 12.36
CA VAL A 48 -4.76 5.95 12.90
C VAL A 48 -4.99 4.85 11.86
N LYS A 49 -6.13 4.88 11.15
CA LYS A 49 -6.44 3.91 10.10
C LYS A 49 -5.57 4.09 8.85
N ASP A 50 -5.28 5.34 8.48
CA ASP A 50 -4.34 5.69 7.40
C ASP A 50 -2.93 5.13 7.68
N MET A 51 -2.39 5.40 8.88
CA MET A 51 -1.09 4.88 9.29
C MET A 51 -1.07 3.34 9.35
N LYS A 52 -2.19 2.71 9.73
CA LYS A 52 -2.31 1.25 9.70
C LYS A 52 -2.30 0.71 8.27
N ALA A 53 -3.02 1.35 7.34
CA ALA A 53 -3.01 0.97 5.93
C ALA A 53 -1.60 1.12 5.34
N PHE A 54 -0.93 2.23 5.66
CA PHE A 54 0.46 2.50 5.28
C PHE A 54 1.41 1.40 5.79
N ALA A 55 1.34 1.03 7.07
CA ALA A 55 2.20 0.00 7.65
C ALA A 55 2.02 -1.37 6.97
N ILE A 56 0.81 -1.72 6.54
CA ILE A 56 0.52 -2.97 5.81
C ILE A 56 1.17 -2.95 4.42
N ILE A 57 1.05 -1.83 3.71
CA ILE A 57 1.69 -1.64 2.39
C ILE A 57 3.22 -1.70 2.51
N ALA A 58 3.77 -1.00 3.51
CA ALA A 58 5.21 -0.95 3.76
C ALA A 58 5.79 -2.33 4.15
N GLN A 59 4.99 -3.23 4.74
CA GLN A 59 5.42 -4.61 4.97
C GLN A 59 5.45 -5.45 3.69
N GLY A 60 4.63 -5.10 2.70
CA GLY A 60 4.53 -5.82 1.43
C GLY A 60 5.61 -5.47 0.41
N ILE A 61 6.32 -4.35 0.56
CA ILE A 61 7.42 -3.95 -0.34
C ILE A 61 8.71 -4.72 -0.04
N GLU A 62 9.59 -4.86 -1.03
CA GLU A 62 10.88 -5.54 -0.84
C GLU A 62 11.70 -4.89 0.27
N VAL A 63 12.38 -5.71 1.09
CA VAL A 63 13.16 -5.26 2.26
C VAL A 63 14.15 -4.14 1.94
N LYS A 64 14.74 -4.14 0.74
CA LYS A 64 15.68 -3.11 0.29
C LYS A 64 15.04 -1.73 0.13
N HIS A 65 13.73 -1.68 -0.13
CA HIS A 65 12.95 -0.44 -0.27
C HIS A 65 12.20 -0.06 1.02
N GLN A 66 12.04 -0.99 1.97
CA GLN A 66 11.39 -0.71 3.27
C GLN A 66 12.09 0.39 4.07
N THR A 67 13.41 0.53 3.92
CA THR A 67 14.17 1.60 4.59
C THR A 67 13.87 2.98 4.02
N GLU A 68 13.42 3.08 2.77
CA GLU A 68 13.13 4.35 2.09
C GLU A 68 11.86 5.01 2.67
N VAL A 69 10.90 4.21 3.10
CA VAL A 69 9.60 4.68 3.63
C VAL A 69 9.52 4.64 5.17
N ARG A 70 10.60 4.22 5.85
CA ARG A 70 10.65 4.02 7.32
C ARG A 70 10.32 5.28 8.12
N HIS A 71 10.63 6.46 7.57
CA HIS A 71 10.46 7.74 8.27
C HIS A 71 9.15 8.45 7.97
N ALA A 72 8.34 7.93 7.04
CA ALA A 72 7.03 8.50 6.74
C ALA A 72 6.06 8.22 7.89
N LEU A 73 5.33 9.25 8.33
CA LEU A 73 4.34 9.16 9.40
C LEU A 73 2.93 9.00 8.84
N THR A 74 2.72 9.25 7.55
CA THR A 74 1.44 9.10 6.85
C THR A 74 1.63 8.53 5.45
N ALA A 75 0.57 7.97 4.85
CA ALA A 75 0.62 7.50 3.47
C ALA A 75 0.95 8.61 2.45
N LYS A 76 0.67 9.89 2.80
CA LYS A 76 0.98 11.08 1.99
C LYS A 76 2.46 11.47 2.03
N GLU A 77 3.18 11.13 3.10
CA GLU A 77 4.58 11.51 3.33
C GLU A 77 5.60 10.52 2.77
N ALA A 78 5.16 9.30 2.46
CA ALA A 78 5.97 8.26 1.82
C ALA A 78 6.05 8.46 0.31
#